data_AF-A0A8T5S6J1-F1
#
_entry.id   AF-A0A8T5S6J1-F1
#
_cell.length_a   1.000
_cell.length_b   1.000
_cell.length_c   1.000
_cell.angle_alpha   90.00
_cell.angle_beta   90.00
_cell.angle_gamma   90.00
#
_symmetry.space_group_name_H-M   'P 1'
#
loop_
_entity.id
_entity.type
_entity.pdbx_description
1 polymer ?
#
loop_
_entity_poly.entity_id
_entity_poly.type
_entity_poly.pdbx_seq_one_letter_code
_entity_poly.pdbx_strand_id
1 'polypeptide(L)'
;MKDLTKSMDDKLVKGLRNKMAEYETELYDLKATITKKDEEIKKLEDNDSNLDSELEQGKTKITELENLVKELTSSKESINSEVGDLKSQIEVLNKKIDELNNSLTEKDSKLDELTKVISESEKIIEEQKASLNKAEGELAELKPAAPTEYSSEDRLICPSCGAVGKDIKSEEDKSKVLGYIGHSPMYGKINVCKKCGQQF
;
A
#
# COMPACT_ATOMS: atom_id res chain seq x y z
N MET A 1 -45.41 -6.92 -136.81
CA MET A 1 -45.35 -7.72 -135.57
C MET A 1 -43.96 -7.77 -134.94
N LYS A 2 -42.88 -8.08 -135.68
CA LYS A 2 -41.49 -8.11 -135.15
C LYS A 2 -41.00 -6.82 -134.44
N ASP A 3 -41.44 -5.64 -134.86
CA ASP A 3 -41.02 -4.36 -134.25
C ASP A 3 -41.71 -4.04 -132.92
N LEU A 4 -42.94 -4.53 -132.72
CA LEU A 4 -43.65 -4.33 -131.46
C LEU A 4 -43.06 -5.19 -130.35
N THR A 5 -42.62 -6.42 -130.69
CA THR A 5 -41.94 -7.34 -129.77
C THR A 5 -40.59 -6.78 -129.32
N LYS A 6 -39.76 -6.27 -130.24
CA LYS A 6 -38.48 -5.62 -129.89
C LYS A 6 -38.65 -4.39 -128.99
N SER A 7 -39.69 -3.57 -129.21
CA SER A 7 -39.96 -2.40 -128.37
C SER A 7 -40.40 -2.77 -126.95
N MET A 8 -41.15 -3.86 -126.80
CA MET A 8 -41.54 -4.40 -125.50
C MET A 8 -40.33 -5.00 -124.77
N ASP A 9 -39.46 -5.72 -125.47
CA ASP A 9 -38.23 -6.29 -124.92
C ASP A 9 -37.26 -5.20 -124.41
N ASP A 10 -37.11 -4.10 -125.14
CA ASP A 10 -36.20 -2.99 -124.76
C ASP A 10 -36.69 -2.23 -123.51
N LYS A 11 -38.02 -2.09 -123.35
CA LYS A 11 -38.64 -1.54 -122.11
C LYS A 11 -38.40 -2.45 -120.90
N LEU A 12 -38.55 -3.76 -121.07
CA LEU A 12 -38.28 -4.76 -120.03
C LEU A 12 -36.81 -4.71 -119.60
N VAL A 13 -35.89 -4.71 -120.55
CA VAL A 13 -34.44 -4.62 -120.28
C VAL A 13 -34.09 -3.31 -119.56
N LYS A 14 -34.66 -2.17 -119.98
CA LYS A 14 -34.45 -0.89 -119.30
C LYS A 14 -34.98 -0.91 -117.85
N GLY A 15 -36.16 -1.49 -117.62
CA GLY A 15 -36.73 -1.64 -116.28
C GLY A 15 -35.86 -2.51 -115.36
N LEU A 16 -35.32 -3.62 -115.89
CA LEU A 16 -34.40 -4.48 -115.15
C LEU A 16 -33.08 -3.77 -114.82
N ARG A 17 -32.51 -2.98 -115.76
CA ARG A 17 -31.31 -2.17 -115.48
C ARG A 17 -31.52 -1.16 -114.37
N ASN A 18 -32.67 -0.48 -114.36
CA ASN A 18 -32.99 0.47 -113.29
C ASN A 18 -33.07 -0.23 -111.93
N LYS A 19 -33.78 -1.37 -111.84
CA LYS A 19 -33.83 -2.16 -110.60
C LYS A 19 -32.46 -2.68 -110.16
N MET A 20 -31.61 -3.10 -111.09
CA MET A 20 -30.23 -3.49 -110.76
C MET A 20 -29.45 -2.32 -110.17
N ALA A 21 -29.53 -1.13 -110.76
CA ALA A 21 -28.86 0.06 -110.23
C ALA A 21 -29.41 0.48 -108.85
N GLU A 22 -30.72 0.37 -108.64
CA GLU A 22 -31.37 0.58 -107.33
C GLU A 22 -30.83 -0.41 -106.29
N TYR A 23 -30.82 -1.72 -106.60
CA TYR A 23 -30.28 -2.74 -105.70
C TYR A 23 -28.77 -2.60 -105.45
N GLU A 24 -27.97 -2.18 -106.44
CA GLU A 24 -26.55 -1.88 -106.26
C GLU A 24 -26.35 -0.74 -105.26
N THR A 25 -27.18 0.31 -105.34
CA THR A 25 -27.15 1.44 -104.40
C THR A 25 -27.55 1.00 -103.00
N GLU A 26 -28.65 0.24 -102.85
CA GLU A 26 -29.09 -0.30 -101.56
C GLU A 26 -28.02 -1.21 -100.92
N LEU A 27 -27.36 -2.07 -101.72
CA LEU A 27 -26.28 -2.92 -101.24
C LEU A 27 -25.08 -2.10 -100.74
N TYR A 28 -24.75 -1.00 -101.43
CA TYR A 28 -23.69 -0.11 -100.99
C TYR A 28 -24.02 0.55 -99.65
N ASP A 29 -25.24 1.06 -99.48
CA ASP A 29 -25.69 1.71 -98.26
C ASP A 29 -25.80 0.74 -97.08
N LEU A 30 -26.30 -0.48 -97.32
CA LEU A 30 -26.32 -1.55 -96.34
C LEU A 30 -24.91 -1.92 -95.90
N LYS A 31 -23.96 -2.04 -96.84
CA LYS A 31 -22.56 -2.32 -96.51
C LYS A 31 -21.94 -1.21 -95.66
N ALA A 32 -22.18 0.06 -96.00
CA ALA A 32 -21.72 1.19 -95.20
C ALA A 32 -22.32 1.19 -93.79
N THR A 33 -23.58 0.80 -93.65
CA THR A 33 -24.28 0.67 -92.36
C THR A 33 -23.70 -0.45 -91.52
N ILE A 34 -23.41 -1.61 -92.13
CA ILE A 34 -22.75 -2.74 -91.47
C ILE A 34 -21.39 -2.30 -90.91
N THR A 35 -20.54 -1.66 -91.72
CA THR A 35 -19.23 -1.18 -91.26
C THR A 35 -19.35 -0.25 -90.05
N LYS A 36 -20.30 0.69 -90.06
CA LYS A 36 -20.54 1.58 -88.91
C LYS A 36 -20.98 0.81 -87.65
N LYS A 37 -21.83 -0.19 -87.82
CA LYS A 37 -22.31 -1.03 -86.71
C LYS A 37 -21.19 -1.90 -86.15
N ASP A 38 -20.30 -2.44 -86.99
CA ASP A 38 -19.13 -3.19 -86.56
C ASP A 38 -18.17 -2.31 -85.74
N GLU A 39 -17.96 -1.05 -86.14
CA GLU A 39 -17.17 -0.08 -85.38
C GLU A 39 -17.82 0.26 -84.01
N GLU A 40 -19.14 0.40 -83.96
CA GLU A 40 -19.88 0.60 -82.70
C GLU A 40 -19.76 -0.62 -81.77
N ILE A 41 -19.92 -1.83 -82.31
CA ILE A 41 -19.78 -3.08 -81.55
C ILE A 41 -18.39 -3.17 -80.93
N LYS A 42 -17.33 -2.92 -81.73
CA LYS A 42 -15.96 -2.97 -81.23
C LYS A 42 -15.72 -1.98 -80.07
N LYS A 43 -16.27 -0.76 -80.16
CA LYS A 43 -16.17 0.22 -79.06
C LYS A 43 -16.91 -0.25 -77.80
N LEU A 44 -18.05 -0.90 -77.96
CA LEU A 44 -18.80 -1.46 -76.84
C LEU A 44 -18.04 -2.62 -76.19
N GLU A 45 -17.43 -3.51 -76.98
CA GLU A 45 -16.59 -4.60 -76.49
C GLU A 45 -15.37 -4.08 -75.72
N ASP A 46 -14.69 -3.03 -76.23
CA ASP A 46 -13.57 -2.40 -75.52
C ASP A 46 -14.02 -1.78 -74.18
N ASN A 47 -15.20 -1.15 -74.14
CA ASN A 47 -15.76 -0.59 -72.92
C ASN A 47 -16.17 -1.65 -71.90
N ASP A 48 -16.77 -2.75 -72.35
CA ASP A 48 -17.19 -3.87 -71.51
C ASP A 48 -15.98 -4.50 -70.81
N SER A 49 -14.90 -4.74 -71.57
CA SER A 49 -13.62 -5.22 -71.05
C SER A 49 -13.01 -4.29 -69.98
N ASN A 50 -13.10 -2.97 -70.19
CA ASN A 50 -12.63 -1.99 -69.20
C ASN A 50 -13.48 -2.03 -67.93
N LEU A 51 -14.81 -2.09 -68.06
CA LEU A 51 -15.72 -2.18 -66.91
C LEU A 51 -15.51 -3.47 -66.12
N ASP A 52 -15.28 -4.60 -66.78
CA ASP A 52 -14.93 -5.87 -66.12
C ASP A 52 -13.65 -5.75 -65.30
N SER A 53 -12.62 -5.09 -65.84
CA SER A 53 -11.36 -4.84 -65.12
C SER A 53 -11.57 -3.96 -63.88
N GLU A 54 -12.33 -2.87 -64.01
CA GLU A 54 -12.67 -2.00 -62.88
C GLU A 54 -13.48 -2.72 -61.81
N LEU A 55 -14.40 -3.60 -62.22
CA LEU A 55 -15.24 -4.39 -61.34
C LEU A 55 -14.40 -5.39 -60.52
N GLU A 56 -13.44 -6.06 -61.14
CA GLU A 56 -12.51 -6.97 -60.43
C GLU A 56 -11.57 -6.23 -59.48
N GLN A 57 -11.11 -5.03 -59.86
CA GLN A 57 -10.36 -4.16 -58.95
C GLN A 57 -11.21 -3.73 -57.75
N GLY A 58 -12.47 -3.37 -57.98
CA GLY A 58 -13.43 -3.03 -56.93
C GLY A 58 -13.67 -4.19 -55.95
N LYS A 59 -13.87 -5.41 -56.45
CA LYS A 59 -14.02 -6.63 -55.62
C LYS A 59 -12.79 -6.88 -54.76
N THR A 60 -11.60 -6.75 -55.35
CA THR A 60 -10.33 -6.90 -54.63
C THR A 60 -10.25 -5.87 -53.50
N LYS A 61 -10.59 -4.61 -53.79
CA LYS A 61 -10.54 -3.54 -52.79
C LYS A 61 -11.53 -3.74 -51.64
N ILE A 62 -12.75 -4.23 -51.95
CA ILE A 62 -13.74 -4.59 -50.93
C ILE A 62 -13.17 -5.65 -50.00
N THR A 63 -12.56 -6.71 -50.55
CA THR A 63 -11.98 -7.81 -49.76
C THR A 63 -10.86 -7.31 -48.84
N GLU A 64 -9.98 -6.42 -49.34
CA GLU A 64 -8.94 -5.79 -48.51
C GLU A 64 -9.53 -4.97 -47.35
N LEU A 65 -10.55 -4.16 -47.63
CA LEU A 65 -11.21 -3.34 -46.62
C LEU A 65 -11.93 -4.19 -45.58
N GLU A 66 -12.58 -5.28 -45.99
CA GLU A 66 -13.22 -6.21 -45.06
C GLU A 66 -12.21 -6.86 -44.10
N ASN A 67 -11.03 -7.25 -44.61
CA ASN A 67 -9.97 -7.79 -43.77
C ASN A 67 -9.43 -6.74 -42.80
N LEU A 68 -9.18 -5.51 -43.26
CA LEU A 68 -8.74 -4.41 -42.40
C LEU A 68 -9.77 -4.11 -41.29
N VAL A 69 -11.08 -4.13 -41.61
CA VAL A 69 -12.14 -3.96 -40.61
C VAL A 69 -12.11 -5.07 -39.56
N LYS A 70 -11.89 -6.33 -39.95
CA LYS A 70 -11.76 -7.46 -39.00
C LYS A 70 -10.55 -7.29 -38.08
N GLU A 71 -9.41 -6.90 -38.62
CA GLU A 71 -8.18 -6.65 -37.86
C GLU A 71 -8.38 -5.51 -36.84
N LEU A 72 -8.93 -4.38 -37.29
CA LEU A 72 -9.22 -3.24 -36.42
C LEU A 72 -10.23 -3.57 -35.33
N THR A 73 -11.24 -4.39 -35.65
CA THR A 73 -12.23 -4.85 -34.66
C THR A 73 -11.57 -5.73 -33.60
N SER A 74 -10.72 -6.67 -34.01
CA SER A 74 -9.99 -7.54 -33.09
C SER A 74 -9.02 -6.75 -32.20
N SER A 75 -8.32 -5.77 -32.77
CA SER A 75 -7.44 -4.87 -32.02
C SER A 75 -8.22 -4.04 -30.98
N LYS A 76 -9.39 -3.51 -31.36
CA LYS A 76 -10.26 -2.75 -30.45
C LYS A 76 -10.74 -3.61 -29.28
N GLU A 77 -11.12 -4.87 -29.52
CA GLU A 77 -11.52 -5.80 -28.47
C GLU A 77 -10.38 -6.08 -27.49
N SER A 78 -9.17 -6.32 -28.00
CA SER A 78 -7.97 -6.52 -27.17
C SER A 78 -7.68 -5.32 -26.28
N ILE A 79 -7.70 -4.10 -26.85
CA ILE A 79 -7.47 -2.86 -26.08
C ILE A 79 -8.56 -2.66 -25.02
N ASN A 80 -9.82 -2.94 -25.34
CA ASN A 80 -10.90 -2.83 -24.36
C ASN A 80 -10.72 -3.80 -23.18
N SER A 81 -10.23 -5.02 -23.43
CA SER A 81 -9.89 -5.98 -22.38
C SER A 81 -8.78 -5.44 -21.48
N GLU A 82 -7.68 -4.96 -22.07
CA GLU A 82 -6.55 -4.40 -21.33
C GLU A 82 -6.96 -3.20 -20.47
N VAL A 83 -7.81 -2.32 -21.00
CA VAL A 83 -8.39 -1.20 -20.23
C VAL A 83 -9.23 -1.70 -19.04
N GLY A 84 -9.99 -2.78 -19.22
CA GLY A 84 -10.75 -3.41 -18.13
C GLY A 84 -9.86 -3.96 -17.03
N ASP A 85 -8.77 -4.64 -17.41
CA ASP A 85 -7.80 -5.21 -16.48
C ASP A 85 -7.07 -4.11 -15.70
N LEU A 86 -6.61 -3.05 -16.38
CA LEU A 86 -5.96 -1.91 -15.75
C LEU A 86 -6.87 -1.17 -14.77
N LYS A 87 -8.16 -0.99 -15.11
CA LYS A 87 -9.15 -0.41 -14.19
C LYS A 87 -9.29 -1.26 -12.91
N SER A 88 -9.34 -2.57 -13.07
CA SER A 88 -9.44 -3.51 -11.94
C SER A 88 -8.19 -3.44 -11.05
N GLN A 89 -7.00 -3.37 -11.65
CA GLN A 89 -5.75 -3.18 -10.91
C GLN A 89 -5.71 -1.86 -10.14
N ILE A 90 -6.18 -0.76 -10.73
CA ILE A 90 -6.29 0.54 -10.06
C ILE A 90 -7.21 0.45 -8.84
N GLU A 91 -8.37 -0.21 -8.96
CA GLU A 91 -9.28 -0.37 -7.83
C GLU A 91 -8.64 -1.15 -6.67
N VAL A 92 -7.91 -2.23 -6.98
CA VAL A 92 -7.17 -3.01 -5.97
C VAL A 92 -6.09 -2.16 -5.30
N LEU A 93 -5.32 -1.40 -6.06
CA LEU A 93 -4.29 -0.52 -5.52
C LEU A 93 -4.86 0.59 -4.64
N ASN A 94 -6.00 1.18 -5.02
CA ASN A 94 -6.68 2.18 -4.20
C ASN A 94 -7.13 1.61 -2.85
N LYS A 95 -7.74 0.42 -2.84
CA LYS A 95 -8.11 -0.26 -1.57
C LYS A 95 -6.88 -0.48 -0.68
N LYS A 96 -5.75 -0.90 -1.27
CA LYS A 96 -4.50 -1.09 -0.52
C LYS A 96 -3.94 0.22 0.03
N ILE A 97 -4.06 1.32 -0.70
CA ILE A 97 -3.68 2.65 -0.23
C ILE A 97 -4.53 3.04 0.98
N ASP A 98 -5.85 2.84 0.91
CA ASP A 98 -6.77 3.14 2.02
C ASP A 98 -6.44 2.30 3.27
N GLU A 99 -6.19 1.00 3.10
CA GLU A 99 -5.75 0.12 4.19
C GLU A 99 -4.44 0.59 4.83
N LEU A 100 -3.46 0.98 4.03
CA LEU A 100 -2.17 1.49 4.53
C LEU A 100 -2.34 2.82 5.26
N ASN A 101 -3.18 3.73 4.76
CA ASN A 101 -3.46 5.01 5.41
C ASN A 101 -4.15 4.82 6.77
N ASN A 102 -5.09 3.89 6.87
CA ASN A 102 -5.73 3.54 8.14
C ASN A 102 -4.70 2.98 9.13
N SER A 103 -3.86 2.04 8.69
CA SER A 103 -2.80 1.48 9.54
C SER A 103 -1.78 2.53 10.00
N LEU A 104 -1.45 3.50 9.15
CA LEU A 104 -0.57 4.61 9.51
C LEU A 104 -1.21 5.47 10.60
N THR A 105 -2.48 5.84 10.43
CA THR A 105 -3.24 6.64 11.40
C THR A 105 -3.35 5.95 12.77
N GLU A 106 -3.57 4.64 12.79
CA GLU A 106 -3.58 3.85 14.03
C GLU A 106 -2.21 3.86 14.73
N LYS A 107 -1.13 3.72 13.96
CA LYS A 107 0.23 3.77 14.49
C LYS A 107 0.60 5.16 15.02
N ASP A 108 0.23 6.22 14.33
CA ASP A 108 0.44 7.60 14.78
C ASP A 108 -0.29 7.86 16.09
N SER A 109 -1.55 7.42 16.19
CA SER A 109 -2.33 7.53 17.43
C SER A 109 -1.67 6.78 18.60
N LYS A 110 -1.10 5.60 18.33
CA LYS A 110 -0.38 4.81 19.33
C LYS A 110 0.95 5.45 19.73
N LEU A 111 1.65 6.09 18.78
CA LEU A 111 2.86 6.86 19.08
C LEU A 111 2.56 8.05 19.99
N ASP A 112 1.46 8.77 19.73
CA ASP A 112 1.02 9.88 20.58
C ASP A 112 0.69 9.41 22.00
N GLU A 113 -0.01 8.28 22.14
CA GLU A 113 -0.31 7.68 23.44
C GLU A 113 0.96 7.30 24.20
N LEU A 114 1.88 6.57 23.54
CA LEU A 114 3.16 6.18 24.15
C LEU A 114 4.00 7.40 24.54
N THR A 115 3.99 8.46 23.73
CA THR A 115 4.71 9.70 24.03
C THR A 115 4.17 10.37 25.31
N LYS A 116 2.84 10.39 25.49
CA LYS A 116 2.22 10.88 26.74
C LYS A 116 2.61 10.04 27.95
N VAL A 117 2.55 8.72 27.82
CA VAL A 117 2.93 7.78 28.90
C VAL A 117 4.39 7.97 29.31
N ILE A 118 5.29 8.17 28.34
CA ILE A 118 6.71 8.46 28.61
C ILE A 118 6.84 9.76 29.39
N SER A 119 6.18 10.84 28.95
CA SER A 119 6.23 12.14 29.64
C SER A 119 5.69 12.07 31.07
N GLU A 120 4.61 11.34 31.31
CA GLU A 120 4.08 11.12 32.66
C GLU A 120 5.04 10.28 33.52
N SER A 121 5.63 9.24 32.96
CA SER A 121 6.62 8.41 33.66
C SER A 121 7.87 9.21 34.03
N GLU A 122 8.34 10.11 33.15
CA GLU A 122 9.45 11.00 33.44
C GLU A 122 9.16 11.92 34.63
N LYS A 123 7.96 12.53 34.69
CA LYS A 123 7.53 13.34 35.84
C LYS A 123 7.50 12.53 37.15
N ILE A 124 6.93 11.33 37.11
CA ILE A 124 6.88 10.45 38.29
C ILE A 124 8.30 10.12 38.76
N ILE A 125 9.24 9.85 37.84
CA ILE A 125 10.64 9.60 38.17
C ILE A 125 11.28 10.82 38.84
N GLU A 126 11.03 12.03 38.34
CA GLU A 126 11.53 13.27 38.94
C GLU A 126 10.98 13.49 40.35
N GLU A 127 9.67 13.30 40.56
CA GLU A 127 9.01 13.40 41.86
C GLU A 127 9.55 12.38 42.86
N GLN A 128 9.73 11.13 42.42
CA GLN A 128 10.30 10.07 43.23
C GLN A 128 11.76 10.36 43.62
N LYS A 129 12.58 10.85 42.69
CA LYS A 129 13.96 11.28 42.97
C LYS A 129 14.00 12.40 44.01
N ALA A 130 13.14 13.41 43.88
CA ALA A 130 13.06 14.51 44.85
C ALA A 130 12.69 14.00 46.25
N SER A 131 11.72 13.06 46.31
CA SER A 131 11.30 12.44 47.57
C SER A 131 12.41 11.59 48.20
N LEU A 132 13.16 10.84 47.38
CA LEU A 132 14.34 10.07 47.82
C LEU A 132 15.41 10.97 48.42
N ASN A 133 15.78 12.05 47.72
CA ASN A 133 16.77 13.01 48.21
C ASN A 133 16.35 13.63 49.55
N LYS A 134 15.05 13.94 49.72
CA LYS A 134 14.52 14.45 50.99
C LYS A 134 14.65 13.42 52.11
N ALA A 135 14.24 12.18 51.87
CA ALA A 135 14.34 11.11 52.85
C ALA A 135 15.80 10.81 53.25
N GLU A 136 16.73 10.84 52.28
CA GLU A 136 18.17 10.70 52.54
C GLU A 136 18.71 11.85 53.41
N GLY A 137 18.25 13.09 53.19
CA GLY A 137 18.57 14.24 54.03
C GLY A 137 18.07 14.07 55.47
N GLU A 138 16.81 13.70 55.65
CA GLU A 138 16.22 13.42 56.98
C GLU A 138 16.96 12.27 57.69
N LEU A 139 17.35 11.21 56.96
CA LEU A 139 18.13 10.10 57.50
C LEU A 139 19.54 10.55 57.94
N ALA A 140 20.16 11.47 57.20
CA ALA A 140 21.46 12.04 57.55
C ALA A 140 21.40 12.87 58.83
N GLU A 141 20.32 13.61 59.06
CA GLU A 141 20.09 14.39 60.30
C GLU A 141 19.82 13.48 61.52
N LEU A 142 19.15 12.35 61.32
CA LEU A 142 18.90 11.36 62.36
C LEU A 142 20.12 10.46 62.66
N LYS A 143 21.22 10.60 61.91
CA LYS A 143 22.44 9.82 62.14
C LYS A 143 23.03 10.24 63.49
N PRO A 144 23.12 9.32 64.48
CA PRO A 144 23.59 9.69 65.80
C PRO A 144 25.02 10.21 65.73
N ALA A 145 25.31 11.27 66.49
CA ALA A 145 26.68 11.74 66.70
C ALA A 145 27.55 10.55 67.11
N ALA A 146 28.78 10.47 66.55
CA ALA A 146 29.75 9.44 66.86
C ALA A 146 29.79 9.21 68.38
N PRO A 147 29.87 7.96 68.87
CA PRO A 147 29.77 7.67 70.28
C PRO A 147 30.89 8.43 71.00
N THR A 148 30.52 9.53 71.65
CA THR A 148 31.38 10.17 72.63
C THR A 148 31.55 9.17 73.74
N GLU A 149 32.81 8.84 74.03
CA GLU A 149 33.26 7.90 75.03
C GLU A 149 32.42 8.01 76.33
N TYR A 150 31.47 7.09 76.49
CA TYR A 150 30.64 7.03 77.69
C TYR A 150 31.47 6.37 78.79
N SER A 151 32.11 7.18 79.63
CA SER A 151 32.58 6.73 80.94
C SER A 151 31.36 6.43 81.82
N SER A 152 31.15 5.16 82.15
CA SER A 152 30.07 4.66 83.00
C SER A 152 30.31 4.83 84.50
N GLU A 153 31.38 5.51 84.91
CA GLU A 153 31.84 5.48 86.31
C GLU A 153 31.14 6.49 87.24
N ASP A 154 30.41 7.49 86.74
CA ASP A 154 29.94 8.62 87.56
C ASP A 154 28.44 8.65 87.91
N ARG A 155 27.64 7.63 87.59
CA ARG A 155 26.18 7.66 87.88
C ARG A 155 25.78 7.04 89.20
N LEU A 156 26.62 6.20 89.81
CA LEU A 156 26.26 5.57 91.06
C LEU A 156 26.65 6.48 92.23
N ILE A 157 25.65 6.82 93.05
CA ILE A 157 25.79 7.69 94.22
C ILE A 157 25.26 6.93 95.43
N CYS A 158 26.07 6.86 96.50
CA CYS A 158 25.64 6.27 97.76
C CYS A 158 24.52 7.10 98.39
N PRO A 159 23.33 6.53 98.60
CA PRO A 159 22.18 7.28 99.10
C PRO A 159 22.33 7.74 100.57
N SER A 160 23.25 7.17 101.35
CA SER A 160 23.48 7.58 102.75
C SER A 160 24.51 8.68 102.92
N CYS A 161 25.55 8.75 102.08
CA CYS A 161 26.67 9.69 102.30
C CYS A 161 27.11 10.46 101.05
N GLY A 162 26.49 10.21 99.90
CA GLY A 162 26.80 10.90 98.65
C GLY A 162 28.13 10.51 98.01
N ALA A 163 28.80 9.46 98.46
CA ALA A 163 30.03 8.96 97.83
C ALA A 163 29.74 8.43 96.42
N VAL A 164 30.65 8.64 95.47
CA VAL A 164 30.47 8.31 94.04
C VAL A 164 31.66 7.54 93.48
N GLY A 165 31.47 6.89 92.33
CA GLY A 165 32.54 6.26 91.56
C GLY A 165 33.33 5.21 92.36
N LYS A 166 34.65 5.41 92.49
CA LYS A 166 35.59 4.46 93.12
C LYS A 166 35.26 4.08 94.58
N ASP A 167 34.47 4.91 95.25
CA ASP A 167 34.00 4.69 96.62
C ASP A 167 32.81 3.72 96.70
N ILE A 168 32.28 3.25 95.56
CA ILE A 168 31.22 2.25 95.49
C ILE A 168 31.78 0.97 94.87
N LYS A 169 31.53 -0.17 95.53
CA LYS A 169 31.94 -1.49 95.07
C LYS A 169 30.71 -2.34 94.79
N SER A 170 30.60 -2.92 93.60
CA SER A 170 29.57 -3.94 93.33
C SER A 170 30.07 -5.31 93.78
N GLU A 171 29.31 -5.99 94.63
CA GLU A 171 29.57 -7.34 95.11
C GLU A 171 28.38 -8.25 94.81
N GLU A 172 28.60 -9.57 94.85
CA GLU A 172 27.53 -10.55 94.68
C GLU A 172 26.71 -10.65 95.97
N ASP A 173 25.42 -10.34 95.84
CA ASP A 173 24.44 -10.53 96.90
C ASP A 173 24.04 -12.01 96.97
N LYS A 174 24.75 -12.75 97.82
CA LYS A 174 24.49 -14.17 98.06
C LYS A 174 23.10 -14.46 98.63
N SER A 175 22.38 -13.45 99.13
CA SER A 175 21.00 -13.60 99.58
C SER A 175 20.00 -13.61 98.42
N LYS A 176 20.40 -13.10 97.25
CA LYS A 176 19.55 -12.96 96.07
C LYS A 176 20.05 -13.82 94.91
N VAL A 177 19.63 -15.09 94.89
CA VAL A 177 19.88 -15.99 93.75
C VAL A 177 18.96 -15.59 92.60
N LEU A 178 19.54 -15.20 91.47
CA LEU A 178 18.80 -14.86 90.24
C LEU A 178 18.47 -16.09 89.40
N GLY A 179 19.26 -17.15 89.52
CA GLY A 179 19.07 -18.40 88.79
C GLY A 179 20.27 -19.33 88.97
N TYR A 180 20.30 -20.43 88.23
CA TYR A 180 21.42 -21.37 88.22
C TYR A 180 21.95 -21.54 86.81
N ILE A 181 23.28 -21.46 86.64
CA ILE A 181 23.94 -21.91 85.41
C ILE A 181 24.56 -23.27 85.74
N GLY A 182 23.91 -24.34 85.32
CA GLY A 182 24.27 -25.70 85.73
C GLY A 182 24.02 -25.92 87.22
N HIS A 183 25.04 -26.38 87.95
CA HIS A 183 24.97 -26.61 89.41
C HIS A 183 25.43 -25.41 90.27
N SER A 184 25.82 -24.29 89.64
CA SER A 184 26.31 -23.11 90.35
C SER A 184 25.23 -22.00 90.39
N PRO A 185 24.88 -21.47 91.57
CA PRO A 185 23.95 -20.35 91.68
C PRO A 185 24.57 -19.06 91.13
N MET A 186 23.79 -18.32 90.33
CA MET A 186 24.07 -16.94 89.98
C MET A 186 23.39 -16.02 90.99
N TYR A 187 24.18 -15.13 91.58
CA TYR A 187 23.71 -14.15 92.54
C TYR A 187 23.50 -12.78 91.88
N GLY A 188 22.57 -12.00 92.41
CA GLY A 188 22.39 -10.60 92.04
C GLY A 188 23.60 -9.78 92.45
N LYS A 189 23.78 -8.60 91.86
CA LYS A 189 24.79 -7.64 92.31
C LYS A 189 24.16 -6.62 93.25
N ILE A 190 24.87 -6.27 94.32
CA ILE A 190 24.54 -5.18 95.23
C ILE A 190 25.72 -4.22 95.30
N ASN A 191 25.46 -2.93 95.47
CA ASN A 191 26.50 -1.92 95.58
C ASN A 191 26.73 -1.58 97.03
N VAL A 192 27.99 -1.61 97.45
CA VAL A 192 28.39 -1.31 98.81
C VAL A 192 29.25 -0.07 98.81
N CYS A 193 28.84 0.93 99.57
CA CYS A 193 29.64 2.13 99.77
C CYS A 193 30.82 1.84 100.70
N LYS A 194 32.06 2.04 100.23
CA LYS A 194 33.27 1.87 101.02
C LYS A 194 33.41 2.90 102.14
N LYS A 195 32.71 4.04 102.06
CA LYS A 195 32.78 5.13 103.06
C LYS A 195 31.85 4.93 104.24
N CYS A 196 30.58 4.58 104.01
CA CYS A 196 29.60 4.42 105.09
C CYS A 196 29.12 2.97 105.29
N GLY A 197 29.54 2.03 104.44
CA GLY A 197 29.16 0.62 104.54
C GLY A 197 27.75 0.31 104.05
N GLN A 198 26.96 1.30 103.60
CA GLN A 198 25.60 1.05 103.12
C GLN A 198 25.61 0.20 101.86
N GLN A 199 24.71 -0.79 101.82
CA GLN A 199 24.43 -1.65 100.67
C GLN A 199 23.15 -1.17 99.98
N PHE A 200 23.16 -1.02 98.64
CA PHE A 200 22.03 -0.52 97.83
C PHE A 200 22.10 -0.96 96.37
#